data_AF-A0A0B1S7F2-F1
#
_entry.id   AF-A0A0B1S7F2-F1
#
_cell.length_a   1.000
_cell.length_b   1.000
_cell.length_c   1.000
_cell.angle_alpha   90.00
_cell.angle_beta   90.00
_cell.angle_gamma   90.00
#
_symmetry.space_group_name_H-M   'P 1'
#
loop_
_entity.id
_entity.type
_entity.pdbx_description
1 polymer ?
#
loop_
_entity_poly.entity_id
_entity_poly.type
_entity_poly.pdbx_seq_one_letter_code
_entity_poly.pdbx_strand_id
1 'polypeptide(L)'
;LNFRHSPHFILRILIESDKLLSSARDKRGCIPLHLASWNGHYEAVELLSEVDPESVDAVNNAQESSLHLAAQHGHDRLVRVLLEVQCFSNESL
;
A
#
# COMPACT_ATOMS: atom_id res chain seq x y z
N LEU A 1 27.97 -14.29 4.88
CA LEU A 1 27.19 -13.41 5.78
C LEU A 1 26.27 -12.57 4.91
N ASN A 2 25.14 -13.14 4.47
CA ASN A 2 24.15 -12.41 3.69
C ASN A 2 23.30 -11.62 4.66
N PHE A 3 23.64 -10.35 4.88
CA PHE A 3 22.72 -9.38 5.47
C PHE A 3 21.56 -9.23 4.50
N ARG A 4 20.60 -10.16 4.59
CA ARG A 4 19.26 -9.99 4.05
C ARG A 4 18.64 -8.84 4.82
N HIS A 5 18.98 -7.61 4.46
CA HIS A 5 18.08 -6.50 4.65
C HIS A 5 16.91 -6.79 3.71
N SER A 6 16.00 -7.65 4.18
CA SER A 6 14.70 -7.83 3.57
C SER A 6 14.10 -6.44 3.40
N PRO A 7 13.47 -6.12 2.25
CA PRO A 7 12.84 -4.81 2.02
C PRO A 7 11.91 -4.38 3.18
N HIS A 8 11.41 -5.36 3.93
CA HIS A 8 10.83 -5.25 5.28
C HIS A 8 11.47 -4.21 6.20
N PHE A 9 12.79 -4.23 6.39
CA PHE A 9 13.43 -3.38 7.41
C PHE A 9 13.44 -1.91 6.99
N ILE A 10 13.67 -1.66 5.70
CA ILE A 10 13.75 -0.31 5.14
C ILE A 10 12.34 0.32 5.11
N LEU A 11 11.33 -0.44 4.71
CA LEU A 11 9.94 0.03 4.72
C LEU A 11 9.44 0.33 6.13
N ARG A 12 9.73 -0.52 7.12
CA ARG A 12 9.40 -0.24 8.52
C ARG A 12 10.08 1.04 9.02
N ILE A 13 11.39 1.18 8.78
CA ILE A 13 12.11 2.40 9.17
C ILE A 13 11.50 3.63 8.50
N LEU A 14 11.17 3.57 7.21
CA LEU A 14 10.64 4.72 6.44
C LEU A 14 9.23 5.14 6.89
N ILE A 15 8.36 4.17 7.17
CA ILE A 15 6.99 4.40 7.65
C ILE A 15 7.00 4.92 9.10
N GLU A 16 7.90 4.38 9.94
CA GLU A 16 7.98 4.72 11.36
C GLU A 16 8.71 6.05 11.62
N SER A 17 9.57 6.48 10.68
CA SER A 17 10.25 7.78 10.77
C SER A 17 9.43 8.95 10.25
N ASP A 18 8.42 8.73 9.40
CA ASP A 18 7.53 9.82 9.02
C ASP A 18 6.14 9.33 8.55
N LYS A 19 5.15 9.43 9.46
CA LYS A 19 3.74 9.16 9.15
C LYS A 19 3.20 10.07 8.04
N LEU A 20 3.87 11.19 7.74
CA LEU A 20 3.49 12.09 6.64
C LEU A 20 3.82 11.51 5.25
N LEU A 21 4.71 10.52 5.17
CA LEU A 21 5.06 9.89 3.89
C LEU A 21 4.00 8.90 3.38
N SER A 22 3.14 8.34 4.26
CA SER A 22 2.09 7.38 3.84
C SER A 22 1.09 7.98 2.85
N SER A 23 0.84 9.28 2.95
CA SER A 23 -0.06 10.04 2.07
C SER A 23 0.70 10.90 1.03
N ALA A 24 2.03 10.82 1.00
CA ALA A 24 2.83 11.59 0.06
C ALA A 24 2.57 11.12 -1.38
N ARG A 25 2.17 12.05 -2.25
CA ARG A 25 1.87 11.78 -3.66
C ARG A 25 3.09 12.06 -4.53
N ASP A 26 3.40 11.12 -5.43
CA ASP A 26 4.37 11.34 -6.49
C ASP A 26 3.78 12.21 -7.62
N LYS A 27 4.57 12.41 -8.71
CA LYS A 27 4.14 13.18 -9.89
C LYS A 27 2.91 12.62 -10.60
N ARG A 28 2.58 11.35 -10.38
CA ARG A 28 1.41 10.65 -10.93
C ARG A 28 0.25 10.60 -9.94
N GLY A 29 0.38 11.23 -8.78
CA GLY A 29 -0.61 11.16 -7.71
C GLY A 29 -0.58 9.85 -6.94
N CYS A 30 0.43 9.00 -7.17
CA CYS A 30 0.57 7.72 -6.49
C CYS A 30 1.15 7.94 -5.09
N ILE A 31 0.42 7.43 -4.09
CA ILE A 31 0.93 7.25 -2.72
C ILE A 31 1.75 5.94 -2.59
N PRO A 32 2.54 5.75 -1.52
CA PRO A 32 3.30 4.52 -1.29
C PRO A 32 2.47 3.23 -1.45
N LEU A 33 1.20 3.24 -1.05
CA LEU A 33 0.31 2.08 -1.20
C LEU A 33 0.08 1.67 -2.66
N HIS A 34 -0.03 2.65 -3.58
CA HIS A 34 -0.11 2.39 -5.02
C HIS A 34 1.16 1.72 -5.53
N LEU A 35 2.32 2.21 -5.10
CA LEU A 35 3.62 1.68 -5.52
C LEU A 35 3.87 0.27 -4.96
N ALA A 36 3.46 0.01 -3.72
CA ALA A 36 3.50 -1.31 -3.12
C ALA A 36 2.59 -2.29 -3.86
N SER A 37 1.38 -1.86 -4.21
CA SER A 37 0.39 -2.66 -4.95
C SER A 37 0.84 -2.96 -6.38
N TRP A 38 1.44 -1.99 -7.06
CA TRP A 38 2.04 -2.16 -8.39
C TRP A 38 3.11 -3.26 -8.37
N ASN A 39 4.00 -3.23 -7.37
CA ASN A 39 5.11 -4.18 -7.27
C ASN A 39 4.73 -5.53 -6.64
N GLY A 40 3.51 -5.69 -6.13
CA GLY A 40 3.09 -6.94 -5.47
C GLY A 40 3.65 -7.11 -4.05
N HIS A 41 4.06 -6.02 -3.40
CA HIS A 41 4.69 -6.07 -2.08
C HIS A 41 3.62 -6.17 -0.98
N TYR A 42 3.14 -7.39 -0.72
CA TYR A 42 2.02 -7.65 0.19
C TYR A 42 2.27 -7.14 1.62
N GLU A 43 3.46 -7.34 2.18
CA GLU A 43 3.77 -6.90 3.55
C GLU A 43 3.82 -5.38 3.67
N ALA A 44 4.22 -4.70 2.59
CA ALA A 44 4.23 -3.25 2.55
C ALA A 44 2.81 -2.69 2.55
N VAL A 45 1.89 -3.36 1.84
CA VAL A 45 0.47 -2.99 1.78
C VAL A 45 -0.20 -3.16 3.15
N GLU A 46 0.06 -4.28 3.82
CA GLU A 46 -0.47 -4.55 5.17
C GLU A 46 0.01 -3.49 6.17
N LEU A 47 1.32 -3.23 6.24
CA LEU A 47 1.90 -2.21 7.12
C LEU A 47 1.39 -0.80 6.82
N LEU A 48 1.32 -0.41 5.54
CA LEU A 48 0.84 0.91 5.15
C LEU A 48 -0.65 1.08 5.48
N SER A 49 -1.45 0.03 5.31
CA SER A 49 -2.86 0.05 5.65
C SER A 49 -3.13 0.12 7.15
N GLU A 50 -2.28 -0.49 7.98
CA GLU A 50 -2.36 -0.36 9.45
C GLU A 50 -2.02 1.07 9.91
N VAL A 51 -1.07 1.71 9.23
CA VAL A 51 -0.58 3.05 9.59
C VAL A 51 -1.53 4.15 9.12
N ASP A 52 -2.12 3.97 7.93
CA ASP A 52 -2.98 4.94 7.26
C ASP A 52 -4.15 4.24 6.54
N PRO A 53 -5.20 3.84 7.28
CA PRO A 53 -6.35 3.13 6.72
C PRO A 53 -7.21 4.00 5.78
N GLU A 54 -7.10 5.33 5.82
CA GLU A 54 -7.79 6.20 4.86
C GLU A 54 -7.12 6.16 3.47
N SER A 55 -5.87 5.70 3.40
CA SER A 55 -5.09 5.65 2.15
C SER A 55 -5.53 4.54 1.20
N VAL A 56 -6.32 3.56 1.66
CA VAL A 56 -6.71 2.38 0.88
C VAL A 56 -7.65 2.75 -0.27
N ASP A 57 -8.47 3.78 -0.07
CA ASP A 57 -9.39 4.32 -1.07
C ASP A 57 -8.79 5.50 -1.86
N ALA A 58 -7.53 5.84 -1.60
CA ALA A 58 -6.85 6.88 -2.36
C ALA A 58 -6.72 6.46 -3.83
N VAL A 59 -6.94 7.41 -4.73
CA VAL A 59 -6.74 7.24 -6.17
C VAL A 59 -5.59 8.12 -6.66
N ASN A 60 -4.91 7.63 -7.69
CA ASN A 60 -3.88 8.38 -8.41
C ASN A 60 -4.51 9.35 -9.45
N ASN A 61 -3.68 10.07 -10.21
CA ASN A 61 -4.18 11.01 -11.23
C ASN A 61 -4.94 10.34 -12.38
N ALA A 62 -4.77 9.03 -12.57
CA ALA A 62 -5.51 8.22 -13.54
C ALA A 62 -6.80 7.63 -12.97
N GLN A 63 -7.21 8.03 -11.75
CA GLN A 63 -8.36 7.46 -11.04
C GLN A 63 -8.21 5.97 -10.71
N GLU A 64 -6.97 5.47 -10.65
CA GLU A 64 -6.67 4.10 -10.25
C GLU A 64 -6.37 4.06 -8.75
N SER A 65 -7.01 3.14 -8.04
CA SER A 65 -6.66 2.82 -6.65
C SER A 65 -5.57 1.75 -6.58
N SER A 66 -5.03 1.52 -5.37
CA SER A 66 -4.15 0.39 -5.05
C SER A 66 -4.69 -0.95 -5.55
N LEU A 67 -6.01 -1.20 -5.41
CA LEU A 67 -6.68 -2.40 -5.90
C LEU A 67 -6.65 -2.50 -7.43
N HIS A 68 -6.88 -1.39 -8.15
CA HIS A 68 -6.80 -1.38 -9.61
C HIS A 68 -5.41 -1.79 -10.11
N LEU A 69 -4.36 -1.26 -9.49
CA LEU A 69 -2.97 -1.59 -9.82
C LEU A 69 -2.65 -3.06 -9.50
N ALA A 70 -3.08 -3.54 -8.33
CA ALA A 70 -2.89 -4.95 -7.94
C ALA A 70 -3.55 -5.91 -8.93
N ALA A 71 -4.79 -5.61 -9.35
CA ALA A 71 -5.53 -6.40 -10.32
C ALA A 71 -4.91 -6.33 -11.73
N GLN A 72 -4.49 -5.14 -12.18
CA GLN A 72 -3.86 -4.93 -13.48
C GLN A 72 -2.56 -5.74 -13.63
N HIS A 73 -1.78 -5.84 -12.56
CA HIS A 73 -0.51 -6.57 -12.54
C HIS A 73 -0.65 -8.06 -12.19
N GLY A 74 -1.87 -8.54 -11.89
CA GLY A 74 -2.14 -9.95 -11.61
C GLY A 74 -1.70 -10.43 -10.23
N HIS A 75 -1.60 -9.52 -9.25
CA HIS A 75 -1.22 -9.84 -7.87
C HIS A 75 -2.41 -10.41 -7.08
N ASP A 76 -2.81 -11.64 -7.40
CA ASP A 76 -3.98 -12.34 -6.87
C ASP A 76 -4.05 -12.35 -5.33
N ARG A 77 -2.92 -12.59 -4.66
CA ARG A 77 -2.84 -12.57 -3.18
C ARG A 77 -3.07 -11.19 -2.61
N LEU A 78 -2.50 -10.17 -3.26
CA LEU A 78 -2.55 -8.78 -2.80
C LEU A 78 -3.95 -8.20 -3.00
N VAL A 79 -4.64 -8.59 -4.07
CA VAL A 79 -6.06 -8.27 -4.30
C VAL A 79 -6.95 -8.80 -3.17
N ARG A 80 -6.73 -10.03 -2.71
CA ARG A 80 -7.51 -10.60 -1.59
C ARG A 80 -7.33 -9.80 -0.29
N VAL A 81 -6.08 -9.46 0.03
CA VAL A 81 -5.76 -8.67 1.24
C VAL A 81 -6.38 -7.28 1.16
N LEU A 82 -6.23 -6.57 0.03
CA LEU A 82 -6.85 -5.25 -0.15
C LEU A 82 -8.38 -5.30 -0.04
N LEU A 83 -9.02 -6.36 -0.55
CA LEU A 83 -10.47 -6.55 -0.42
C LEU A 83 -10.89 -6.78 1.04
N GLU A 84 -10.15 -7.58 1.79
CA GLU A 84 -10.41 -7.79 3.22
C GLU A 84 -10.30 -6.45 3.97
N VAL A 85 -9.21 -5.72 3.77
CA VAL A 85 -8.97 -4.41 4.37
C VAL A 85 -10.07 -3.40 4.02
N GLN A 86 -10.46 -3.30 2.74
CA GLN A 86 -11.54 -2.38 2.32
C GLN A 86 -12.91 -2.76 2.92
N CYS A 87 -13.20 -4.06 3.10
CA CYS A 87 -14.42 -4.48 3.77
C CYS A 87 -14.45 -4.06 5.25
N PHE A 88 -13.33 -4.14 5.97
CA PHE A 88 -13.24 -3.71 7.36
C PHE A 88 -13.44 -2.19 7.53
N SER A 89 -12.89 -1.37 6.62
CA SER A 89 -13.07 0.10 6.68
C SER A 89 -14.52 0.54 6.49
N ASN A 90 -15.31 -0.20 5.70
CA ASN A 90 -16.70 0.15 5.37
C ASN A 90 -17.73 -0.25 6.44
N GLU A 91 -17.39 -1.09 7.41
CA GLU A 91 -18.29 -1.48 8.52
C GLU A 91 -18.23 -0.53 9.74
N SER A 92 -17.45 0.55 9.69
CA SER A 92 -17.29 1.49 10.81
C SER A 92 -18.36 2.61 10.89
N LEU A 93 -19.54 2.42 10.30
CA LEU A 93 -20.66 3.39 10.28
C LEU A 93 -21.71 3.11 11.35
#